data_AF-A0A4Y2B7V3-F1
#
_entry.id   AF-A0A4Y2B7V3-F1
#
_cell.length_a   1.000
_cell.length_b   1.000
_cell.length_c   1.000
_cell.angle_alpha   90.00
_cell.angle_beta   90.00
_cell.angle_gamma   90.00
#
_symmetry.space_group_name_H-M   'P 1'
#
loop_
_entity.id
_entity.type
_entity.pdbx_description
1 polymer ?
#
loop_
_entity_poly.entity_id
_entity_poly.type
_entity_poly.pdbx_seq_one_letter_code
_entity_poly.pdbx_strand_id
1 'polypeptide(L)'
;MKPVLDAVVKLVNTIQSRGLNHRQFRDFLHSVQSEYSDVLFYTKVRWLSAGCVFERVWLLKDDIVSFFHEKQYSAECEMLEDTEWLSDFAFFTDLLCHMNNLNVKMQGKNQFIDDIWAHLKAFKLKLNLFAGQLAKNDLSHFSRLNSIPSNLQSSGIIFCGDFNSLPHSPTYNFLMSGKYECSANWNRSSDASGDTVLEHSLSLDSACGTPEYTNYTAEFTGCLDYIFYSKDILEVSDVVPMPRHEQVTAQQALPSEYFPSDHIALICTLQWKKS
;
A
#
# COMPACT_ATOMS: atom_id res chain seq x y z
N MET A 1 7.26 -16.69 -6.43
CA MET A 1 8.50 -17.34 -5.94
C MET A 1 9.45 -17.85 -7.03
N LYS A 2 9.11 -18.82 -7.89
CA LYS A 2 10.02 -19.28 -8.96
C LYS A 2 10.50 -18.16 -9.91
N PRO A 3 9.63 -17.24 -10.38
CA PRO A 3 10.07 -16.11 -11.22
C PRO A 3 11.08 -15.20 -10.52
N VAL A 4 10.83 -14.85 -9.26
CA VAL A 4 11.76 -14.07 -8.42
C VAL A 4 13.10 -14.79 -8.28
N LEU A 5 13.07 -16.11 -8.02
CA LEU A 5 14.28 -16.92 -7.91
C LEU A 5 15.12 -16.87 -9.18
N ASP A 6 14.50 -17.16 -10.32
CA ASP A 6 15.18 -17.22 -11.61
C ASP A 6 15.76 -15.84 -11.98
N ALA A 7 15.03 -14.74 -11.71
CA ALA A 7 15.48 -13.38 -11.95
C ALA A 7 16.70 -12.98 -11.08
N VAL A 8 16.65 -13.20 -9.76
CA VAL A 8 17.78 -12.89 -8.86
C VAL A 8 19.00 -13.73 -9.22
N VAL A 9 18.82 -15.01 -9.56
CA VAL A 9 19.91 -15.88 -9.99
C VAL A 9 20.51 -15.39 -11.31
N LYS A 10 19.69 -14.97 -12.27
CA LYS A 10 20.16 -14.37 -13.53
C LYS A 10 20.99 -13.12 -13.24
N LEU A 11 20.48 -12.19 -12.44
CA LEU A 11 21.15 -10.95 -12.05
C LEU A 11 22.53 -11.20 -11.43
N VAL A 12 22.60 -12.05 -10.40
CA VAL A 12 23.87 -12.38 -9.73
C VAL A 12 24.87 -13.01 -10.71
N ASN A 13 24.39 -13.91 -11.57
CA ASN A 13 25.25 -14.52 -12.60
C ASN A 13 25.70 -13.50 -13.65
N THR A 14 24.88 -12.52 -14.03
CA THR A 14 25.28 -11.45 -14.95
C THR A 14 26.42 -10.61 -14.36
N ILE A 15 26.35 -10.28 -13.06
CA ILE A 15 27.42 -9.56 -12.35
C ILE A 15 28.71 -10.40 -12.28
N GLN A 16 28.61 -11.69 -11.95
CA GLN A 16 29.77 -12.54 -11.67
C GLN A 16 30.36 -13.29 -12.88
N SER A 17 29.60 -13.53 -13.95
CA SER A 17 30.00 -14.41 -15.06
C SER A 17 31.18 -13.88 -15.90
N ARG A 18 31.38 -12.57 -15.93
CA ARG A 18 32.48 -11.92 -16.67
C ARG A 18 33.45 -11.29 -15.68
N GLY A 19 34.69 -11.80 -15.61
CA GLY A 19 35.68 -11.32 -14.64
C GLY A 19 36.04 -9.82 -14.75
N LEU A 20 35.84 -9.21 -15.93
CA LEU A 20 35.92 -7.74 -16.05
C LEU A 20 34.72 -7.05 -15.40
N ASN A 21 33.49 -7.54 -15.65
CA ASN A 21 32.27 -6.98 -15.09
C ASN A 21 32.27 -7.06 -13.57
N HIS A 22 32.67 -8.21 -13.03
CA HIS A 22 32.75 -8.42 -11.58
C HIS A 22 33.74 -7.46 -10.91
N ARG A 23 34.93 -7.27 -11.50
CA ARG A 23 35.91 -6.28 -10.99
C ARG A 23 35.36 -4.86 -11.05
N GLN A 24 34.76 -4.48 -12.18
CA GLN A 24 34.14 -3.16 -12.34
C GLN A 24 33.02 -2.90 -11.33
N PHE A 25 32.20 -3.91 -11.03
CA PHE A 25 31.15 -3.81 -10.01
C PHE A 25 31.73 -3.60 -8.61
N ARG A 26 32.79 -4.34 -8.25
CA ARG A 26 33.47 -4.16 -6.96
C ARG A 26 34.12 -2.79 -6.85
N ASP A 27 34.77 -2.32 -7.91
CA ASP A 27 35.37 -0.98 -7.96
C ASP A 27 34.28 0.10 -7.83
N PHE A 28 33.13 -0.10 -8.46
CA PHE A 28 31.95 0.76 -8.31
C PHE A 28 31.46 0.81 -6.86
N LEU A 29 31.25 -0.34 -6.22
CA LEU A 29 30.81 -0.42 -4.81
C LEU A 29 31.79 0.28 -3.86
N HIS A 30 33.09 0.14 -4.11
CA HIS A 30 34.12 0.87 -3.37
C HIS A 30 34.03 2.38 -3.59
N SER A 31 33.73 2.84 -4.81
CA SER A 31 33.63 4.26 -5.14
C SER A 31 32.42 4.95 -4.50
N VAL A 32 31.29 4.23 -4.36
CA VAL A 32 30.07 4.74 -3.71
C VAL A 32 30.05 4.50 -2.20
N GLN A 33 31.13 3.95 -1.63
CA GLN A 33 31.25 3.60 -0.21
C GLN A 33 30.10 2.68 0.27
N SER A 34 29.69 1.73 -0.56
CA SER A 34 28.63 0.77 -0.22
C SER A 34 29.00 -0.07 1.02
N GLU A 35 27.99 -0.46 1.80
CA GLU A 35 28.16 -1.29 3.00
C GLU A 35 28.82 -2.63 2.67
N TYR A 36 28.50 -3.19 1.50
CA TYR A 36 29.07 -4.45 1.03
C TYR A 36 29.95 -4.23 -0.19
N SER A 37 31.08 -4.93 -0.25
CA SER A 37 32.05 -4.83 -1.34
C SER A 37 31.78 -5.77 -2.51
N ASP A 38 30.78 -6.66 -2.40
CA ASP A 38 30.47 -7.65 -3.44
C ASP A 38 29.08 -8.30 -3.26
N VAL A 39 28.57 -8.90 -4.33
CA VAL A 39 27.43 -9.84 -4.28
C VAL A 39 27.91 -11.24 -3.89
N LEU A 40 27.01 -12.08 -3.35
CA LEU A 40 27.33 -13.48 -3.04
C LEU A 40 27.06 -14.38 -4.25
N PHE A 41 27.95 -15.35 -4.50
CA PHE A 41 27.76 -16.31 -5.59
C PHE A 41 26.62 -17.28 -5.27
N TYR A 42 25.71 -17.44 -6.23
CA TYR A 42 24.64 -18.43 -6.13
C TYR A 42 25.06 -19.77 -6.74
N THR A 43 24.79 -20.87 -6.02
CA THR A 43 24.90 -22.23 -6.56
C THR A 43 23.63 -23.02 -6.28
N LYS A 44 23.09 -23.71 -7.30
CA LYS A 44 21.86 -24.52 -7.15
C LYS A 44 21.98 -25.59 -6.05
N VAL A 45 23.19 -26.13 -5.86
CA VAL A 45 23.48 -27.15 -4.84
C VAL A 45 23.49 -26.62 -3.41
N ARG A 46 23.54 -25.29 -3.20
CA ARG A 46 23.52 -24.64 -1.88
C ARG A 46 22.24 -23.81 -1.67
N TRP A 47 21.10 -24.35 -2.05
CA TRP A 47 19.79 -23.69 -1.88
C TRP A 47 19.51 -23.25 -0.43
N LEU A 48 20.03 -23.97 0.57
CA LEU A 48 19.99 -23.61 1.99
C LEU A 48 20.77 -22.34 2.38
N SER A 49 21.53 -21.76 1.45
CA SER A 49 22.22 -20.47 1.60
C SER A 49 21.64 -19.39 0.69
N ALA A 50 20.59 -19.71 -0.08
CA ALA A 50 19.95 -18.75 -0.98
C ALA A 50 19.48 -17.51 -0.24
N GLY A 51 19.00 -17.64 1.01
CA GLY A 51 18.62 -16.50 1.84
C GLY A 51 19.73 -15.45 2.00
N CYS A 52 20.99 -15.87 2.17
CA CYS A 52 22.10 -14.93 2.28
C CYS A 52 22.37 -14.20 0.95
N VAL A 53 22.24 -14.90 -0.18
CA VAL A 53 22.39 -14.28 -1.50
C VAL A 53 21.28 -13.24 -1.72
N PHE A 54 20.04 -13.62 -1.43
CA PHE A 54 18.87 -12.75 -1.56
C PHE A 54 18.99 -11.51 -0.66
N GLU A 55 19.38 -11.70 0.59
CA GLU A 55 19.64 -10.62 1.54
C GLU A 55 20.74 -9.68 1.03
N ARG A 56 21.83 -10.21 0.46
CA ARG A 56 22.89 -9.39 -0.14
C ARG A 56 22.39 -8.59 -1.34
N VAL A 57 21.60 -9.20 -2.22
CA VAL A 57 21.01 -8.49 -3.37
C VAL A 57 20.02 -7.42 -2.89
N TRP A 58 19.22 -7.70 -1.87
CA TRP A 58 18.29 -6.73 -1.28
C TRP A 58 19.03 -5.49 -0.76
N LEU A 59 20.13 -5.69 -0.03
CA LEU A 59 20.93 -4.61 0.55
C LEU A 59 21.68 -3.79 -0.51
N LEU A 60 22.06 -4.42 -1.62
CA LEU A 60 22.78 -3.79 -2.73
C LEU A 60 21.88 -3.31 -3.88
N LYS A 61 20.56 -3.45 -3.80
CA LYS A 61 19.66 -3.27 -4.95
C LYS A 61 19.82 -1.90 -5.64
N ASP A 62 19.97 -0.84 -4.86
CA ASP A 62 20.07 0.54 -5.37
C ASP A 62 21.43 0.78 -6.04
N ASP A 63 22.50 0.22 -5.48
CA ASP A 63 23.85 0.22 -6.06
C ASP A 63 23.89 -0.61 -7.36
N ILE A 64 23.21 -1.75 -7.37
CA ILE A 64 23.10 -2.62 -8.56
C ILE A 64 22.39 -1.86 -9.69
N VAL A 65 21.24 -1.24 -9.41
CA VAL A 65 20.51 -0.43 -10.39
C VAL A 65 21.42 0.69 -10.93
N SER A 66 22.08 1.43 -10.06
CA SER A 66 23.00 2.51 -10.44
C SER A 66 24.14 2.02 -11.35
N PHE A 67 24.76 0.88 -11.02
CA PHE A 67 25.81 0.27 -11.81
C PHE A 67 25.33 -0.13 -13.22
N PHE A 68 24.15 -0.76 -13.34
CA PHE A 68 23.62 -1.19 -14.63
C PHE A 68 23.19 -0.01 -15.51
N HIS A 69 22.72 1.09 -14.93
CA HIS A 69 22.48 2.36 -15.63
C HIS A 69 23.77 2.96 -16.19
N GLU A 70 24.85 3.01 -15.40
CA GLU A 70 26.16 3.50 -15.87
C GLU A 70 26.69 2.66 -17.05
N LYS A 71 26.44 1.36 -17.02
CA LYS A 71 26.86 0.43 -18.10
C LYS A 71 25.94 0.43 -19.32
N GLN A 72 24.83 1.17 -19.31
CA GLN A 72 23.79 1.14 -20.35
C GLN A 72 23.17 -0.26 -20.56
N TYR A 73 23.00 -1.02 -19.47
CA TYR A 73 22.40 -2.36 -19.44
C TYR A 73 21.19 -2.44 -18.49
N SER A 74 20.34 -1.42 -18.47
CA SER A 74 19.20 -1.31 -17.54
C SER A 74 18.21 -2.48 -17.63
N ALA A 75 18.04 -3.08 -18.82
CA ALA A 75 17.17 -4.24 -19.00
C ALA A 75 17.53 -5.47 -18.13
N GLU A 76 18.78 -5.57 -17.67
CA GLU A 76 19.21 -6.66 -16.78
C GLU A 76 18.82 -6.43 -15.31
N CYS A 77 18.42 -5.21 -14.94
CA CYS A 77 18.01 -4.84 -13.59
C CYS A 77 16.61 -4.22 -13.49
N GLU A 78 15.83 -4.18 -14.59
CA GLU A 78 14.50 -3.55 -14.65
C GLU A 78 13.54 -4.03 -13.55
N MET A 79 13.64 -5.32 -13.17
CA MET A 79 12.81 -5.89 -12.11
C MET A 79 13.05 -5.26 -10.74
N LEU A 80 14.23 -4.66 -10.50
CA LEU A 80 14.53 -3.96 -9.24
C LEU A 80 13.87 -2.56 -9.18
N GLU A 81 13.33 -2.07 -10.29
CA GLU A 81 12.60 -0.80 -10.37
C GLU A 81 11.07 -1.01 -10.36
N ASP A 82 10.61 -2.26 -10.51
CA ASP A 82 9.19 -2.64 -10.41
C ASP A 82 8.78 -2.82 -8.93
N THR A 83 7.82 -2.02 -8.48
CA THR A 83 7.36 -2.00 -7.10
C THR A 83 6.58 -3.27 -6.68
N GLU A 84 5.79 -3.83 -7.60
CA GLU A 84 5.06 -5.09 -7.33
C GLU A 84 6.06 -6.24 -7.22
N TRP A 85 7.03 -6.29 -8.14
CA TRP A 85 8.09 -7.27 -8.10
C TRP A 85 8.97 -7.13 -6.85
N LEU A 86 9.30 -5.90 -6.44
CA LEU A 86 10.06 -5.64 -5.21
C LEU A 86 9.32 -6.18 -3.98
N SER A 87 8.00 -6.08 -3.93
CA SER A 87 7.18 -6.63 -2.83
C SER A 87 7.30 -8.15 -2.76
N ASP A 88 7.17 -8.82 -3.91
CA ASP A 88 7.38 -10.26 -4.04
C ASP A 88 8.81 -10.68 -3.66
N PHE A 89 9.81 -9.88 -4.06
CA PHE A 89 11.22 -10.10 -3.76
C PHE A 89 11.52 -9.92 -2.27
N ALA A 90 10.97 -8.90 -1.62
CA ALA A 90 11.12 -8.66 -0.19
C ALA A 90 10.48 -9.78 0.64
N PHE A 91 9.23 -10.11 0.34
CA PHE A 91 8.52 -11.22 0.99
C PHE A 91 9.32 -12.52 0.90
N PHE A 92 9.81 -12.84 -0.30
CA PHE A 92 10.55 -14.06 -0.52
C PHE A 92 11.92 -14.04 0.18
N THR A 93 12.59 -12.89 0.22
CA THR A 93 13.85 -12.70 0.97
C THR A 93 13.65 -12.93 2.46
N ASP A 94 12.63 -12.32 3.08
CA ASP A 94 12.30 -12.53 4.49
C ASP A 94 11.99 -14.01 4.78
N LEU A 95 11.21 -14.68 3.92
CA LEU A 95 10.90 -16.11 4.05
C LEU A 95 12.18 -16.97 4.00
N LEU A 96 13.09 -16.67 3.07
CA LEU A 96 14.37 -17.38 2.96
C LEU A 96 15.27 -17.11 4.18
N CYS A 97 15.28 -15.90 4.74
CA CYS A 97 15.99 -15.59 5.98
C CYS A 97 15.44 -16.40 7.17
N HIS A 98 14.11 -16.54 7.29
CA HIS A 98 13.49 -17.40 8.31
C HIS A 98 13.89 -18.87 8.15
N MET A 99 13.92 -19.37 6.91
CA MET A 99 14.39 -20.73 6.61
C MET A 99 15.88 -20.92 6.92
N ASN A 100 16.72 -19.95 6.57
CA ASN A 100 18.15 -19.97 6.90
C ASN A 100 18.37 -20.03 8.41
N ASN A 101 17.60 -19.24 9.18
CA ASN A 101 17.67 -19.24 10.64
C ASN A 101 17.28 -20.60 11.25
N LEU A 102 16.25 -21.26 10.70
CA LEU A 102 15.94 -22.64 11.10
C LEU A 102 17.10 -23.58 10.74
N ASN A 103 17.61 -23.48 9.51
CA ASN A 103 18.65 -24.36 9.02
C ASN A 103 19.94 -24.27 9.85
N VAL A 104 20.37 -23.06 10.23
CA VAL A 104 21.52 -22.86 11.12
C VAL A 104 21.29 -23.53 12.47
N LYS A 105 20.07 -23.47 13.01
CA LYS A 105 19.73 -24.11 14.30
C LYS A 105 19.69 -25.63 14.23
N MET A 106 19.41 -26.22 13.06
CA MET A 106 19.42 -27.67 12.86
C MET A 106 20.82 -28.22 12.56
N GLN A 107 21.82 -27.36 12.34
CA GLN A 107 23.18 -27.75 11.98
C GLN A 107 24.15 -27.51 13.14
N GLY A 108 25.24 -28.27 13.19
CA GLY A 108 26.33 -28.07 14.16
C GLY A 108 26.72 -29.35 14.90
N LYS A 109 27.81 -29.26 15.67
CA LYS A 109 28.20 -30.33 16.59
C LYS A 109 27.30 -30.23 17.83
N ASN A 110 26.66 -31.33 18.23
CA ASN A 110 25.71 -31.44 19.36
C ASN A 110 24.23 -31.06 19.07
N GLN A 111 23.72 -31.33 17.87
CA GLN A 111 22.28 -31.32 17.61
C GLN A 111 21.71 -32.72 17.89
N PHE A 112 20.95 -32.87 18.96
CA PHE A 112 20.23 -34.12 19.24
C PHE A 112 18.88 -34.15 18.50
N ILE A 113 18.30 -35.34 18.37
CA ILE A 113 17.04 -35.53 17.62
C ILE A 113 15.89 -34.73 18.25
N ASP A 114 15.87 -34.65 19.58
CA ASP A 114 14.92 -33.86 20.35
C ASP A 114 15.09 -32.36 20.13
N ASP A 115 16.32 -31.85 20.01
CA ASP A 115 16.58 -30.45 19.64
C ASP A 115 16.04 -30.15 18.24
N ILE A 116 16.38 -30.98 17.25
CA ILE A 116 15.91 -30.83 15.86
C ILE A 116 14.39 -30.82 15.82
N TRP A 117 13.75 -31.75 16.54
CA TRP A 117 12.29 -31.84 16.61
C TRP A 117 11.66 -30.61 17.28
N ALA A 118 12.27 -30.09 18.35
CA ALA A 118 11.83 -28.87 19.00
C ALA A 118 11.91 -27.67 18.06
N HIS A 119 13.01 -27.52 17.31
CA HIS A 119 13.18 -26.48 16.30
C HIS A 119 12.12 -26.57 15.18
N LEU A 120 11.84 -27.78 14.67
CA LEU A 120 10.83 -28.00 13.64
C LEU A 120 9.41 -27.67 14.14
N LYS A 121 9.06 -28.11 15.34
CA LYS A 121 7.77 -27.78 15.98
C LYS A 121 7.60 -26.27 16.16
N ALA A 122 8.61 -25.61 16.70
CA ALA A 122 8.59 -24.17 16.90
C ALA A 122 8.47 -23.42 15.57
N PHE A 123 9.17 -23.87 14.53
CA PHE A 123 9.08 -23.25 13.20
C PHE A 123 7.71 -23.45 12.57
N LYS A 124 7.10 -24.63 12.71
CA LYS A 124 5.72 -24.87 12.24
C LYS A 124 4.72 -23.92 12.90
N LEU A 125 4.85 -23.69 14.22
CA LEU A 125 4.03 -22.71 14.93
C LEU A 125 4.26 -21.28 14.43
N LYS A 126 5.52 -20.91 14.15
CA LYS A 126 5.85 -19.61 13.54
C LYS A 126 5.22 -19.44 12.17
N LEU A 127 5.23 -20.46 11.30
CA LEU A 127 4.59 -20.38 9.99
C LEU A 127 3.07 -20.11 10.10
N ASN A 128 2.40 -20.76 11.05
CA ASN A 128 0.99 -20.49 11.32
C ASN A 128 0.76 -19.07 11.83
N LEU A 129 1.62 -18.60 12.74
CA LEU A 129 1.60 -17.23 13.26
C LEU A 129 1.79 -16.21 12.12
N PHE A 130 2.81 -16.40 11.27
CA PHE A 130 3.09 -15.55 10.12
C PHE A 130 1.91 -15.49 9.16
N ALA A 131 1.31 -16.64 8.82
CA ALA A 131 0.13 -16.67 7.96
C ALA A 131 -1.05 -15.89 8.56
N GLY A 132 -1.29 -16.02 9.88
CA GLY A 132 -2.34 -15.29 10.58
C GLY A 132 -2.09 -13.79 10.67
N GLN A 133 -0.84 -13.36 10.79
CA GLN A 133 -0.45 -11.95 10.80
C GLN A 133 -0.50 -11.32 9.41
N LEU A 134 0.00 -12.03 8.39
CA LEU A 134 -0.12 -11.59 6.98
C LEU A 134 -1.59 -11.39 6.58
N ALA A 135 -2.49 -12.28 7.00
CA ALA A 135 -3.93 -12.13 6.76
C ALA A 135 -4.55 -10.87 7.40
N LYS A 136 -3.87 -10.29 8.41
CA LYS A 136 -4.25 -9.04 9.09
C LYS A 136 -3.39 -7.85 8.67
N ASN A 137 -2.58 -8.00 7.61
CA ASN A 137 -1.61 -7.01 7.16
C ASN A 137 -0.57 -6.61 8.23
N ASP A 138 -0.27 -7.51 9.17
CA ASP A 138 0.81 -7.34 10.14
C ASP A 138 2.11 -7.91 9.55
N LEU A 139 3.00 -7.00 9.17
CA LEU A 139 4.29 -7.29 8.54
C LEU A 139 5.46 -7.31 9.54
N SER A 140 5.20 -7.37 10.84
CA SER A 140 6.23 -7.29 11.91
C SER A 140 7.36 -8.32 11.76
N HIS A 141 7.08 -9.49 11.18
CA HIS A 141 8.08 -10.54 10.93
C HIS A 141 8.67 -10.53 9.51
N PHE A 142 8.28 -9.57 8.68
CA PHE A 142 8.73 -9.42 7.30
C PHE A 142 9.37 -8.04 7.15
N SER A 143 10.55 -7.86 7.75
CA SER A 143 11.19 -6.54 7.87
C SER A 143 11.51 -5.90 6.53
N ARG A 144 11.86 -6.69 5.49
CA ARG A 144 12.11 -6.15 4.15
C ARG A 144 10.81 -5.73 3.51
N LEU A 145 9.79 -6.57 3.59
CA LEU A 145 8.47 -6.25 3.05
C LEU A 145 7.89 -5.00 3.73
N ASN A 146 8.07 -4.88 5.04
CA ASN A 146 7.66 -3.72 5.83
C ASN A 146 8.52 -2.46 5.56
N SER A 147 9.72 -2.63 5.00
CA SER A 147 10.61 -1.52 4.61
C SER A 147 10.32 -0.98 3.21
N ILE A 148 9.62 -1.76 2.38
CA ILE A 148 9.10 -1.24 1.13
C ILE A 148 8.09 -0.17 1.52
N PRO A 149 8.26 1.08 1.08
CA PRO A 149 7.22 2.09 1.23
C PRO A 149 5.96 1.44 0.70
N SER A 150 4.93 1.30 1.53
CA SER A 150 3.66 0.69 1.15
C SER A 150 3.09 1.48 -0.02
N ASN A 151 3.53 1.08 -1.20
CA ASN A 151 3.10 1.50 -2.52
C ASN A 151 2.10 0.44 -3.04
N LEU A 152 1.27 -0.12 -2.15
CA LEU A 152 -0.13 0.11 -2.46
C LEU A 152 -0.21 1.63 -2.51
N GLN A 153 -0.12 2.21 -3.72
CA GLN A 153 -0.54 3.59 -3.95
C GLN A 153 -1.69 3.79 -2.99
N SER A 154 -1.58 4.72 -2.03
CA SER A 154 -2.79 5.34 -1.50
C SER A 154 -3.51 5.78 -2.77
N SER A 155 -4.43 4.94 -3.21
CA SER A 155 -5.12 5.17 -4.45
C SER A 155 -6.00 6.33 -4.08
N GLY A 156 -5.78 7.48 -4.72
CA GLY A 156 -6.62 8.64 -4.51
C GLY A 156 -8.04 8.23 -4.80
N ILE A 157 -8.85 8.09 -3.75
CA ILE A 157 -10.27 7.90 -3.89
C ILE A 157 -10.85 9.29 -4.07
N ILE A 158 -11.60 9.45 -5.15
CA ILE A 158 -12.55 10.55 -5.31
C ILE A 158 -13.91 9.86 -5.43
N PHE A 159 -14.79 10.11 -4.46
CA PHE A 159 -16.11 9.51 -4.38
C PHE A 159 -17.17 10.60 -4.44
N CYS A 160 -17.81 10.74 -5.59
CA CYS A 160 -18.81 11.75 -5.87
C CYS A 160 -20.20 11.14 -5.93
N GLY A 161 -21.21 11.89 -5.50
CA GLY A 161 -22.61 11.51 -5.72
C GLY A 161 -23.60 12.34 -4.93
N ASP A 162 -24.87 12.11 -5.23
CA ASP A 162 -25.99 12.46 -4.36
C ASP A 162 -26.17 11.34 -3.32
N PHE A 163 -25.84 11.63 -2.07
CA PHE A 163 -25.91 10.67 -0.97
C PHE A 163 -27.25 10.70 -0.25
N ASN A 164 -28.15 11.64 -0.60
CA ASN A 164 -29.42 11.86 0.09
C ASN A 164 -29.26 11.90 1.62
N SER A 165 -28.15 12.48 2.09
CA SER A 165 -27.67 12.42 3.47
C SER A 165 -27.15 13.79 3.92
N LEU A 166 -27.78 14.39 4.93
CA LEU A 166 -27.35 15.67 5.49
C LEU A 166 -25.99 15.56 6.21
N PRO A 167 -25.25 16.68 6.43
CA PRO A 167 -23.95 16.65 7.10
C PRO A 167 -23.95 16.11 8.54
N HIS A 168 -25.09 16.12 9.22
CA HIS A 168 -25.26 15.54 10.56
C HIS A 168 -25.83 14.11 10.54
N SER A 169 -25.94 13.51 9.36
CA SER A 169 -26.45 12.14 9.21
C SER A 169 -25.41 11.11 9.67
N PRO A 170 -25.85 9.93 10.13
CA PRO A 170 -24.97 8.80 10.40
C PRO A 170 -24.07 8.41 9.21
N THR A 171 -24.60 8.47 7.99
CA THR A 171 -23.86 8.18 6.76
C THR A 171 -22.67 9.12 6.58
N TYR A 172 -22.91 10.43 6.70
CA TYR A 172 -21.85 11.44 6.58
C TYR A 172 -20.80 11.28 7.69
N ASN A 173 -21.26 11.12 8.93
CA ASN A 173 -20.37 10.92 10.07
C ASN A 173 -19.50 9.68 9.92
N PHE A 174 -20.07 8.56 9.45
CA PHE A 174 -19.32 7.33 9.19
C PHE A 174 -18.22 7.55 8.16
N LEU A 175 -18.52 8.17 7.02
CA LEU A 175 -17.55 8.46 5.96
C LEU A 175 -16.42 9.38 6.44
N MET A 176 -16.72 10.34 7.31
CA MET A 176 -15.76 11.32 7.82
C MET A 176 -14.89 10.80 8.97
N SER A 177 -15.48 9.99 9.88
CA SER A 177 -14.80 9.49 11.08
C SER A 177 -14.13 8.12 10.86
N GLY A 178 -14.56 7.36 9.86
CA GLY A 178 -14.17 5.97 9.65
C GLY A 178 -14.78 4.98 10.64
N LYS A 179 -15.67 5.43 11.52
CA LYS A 179 -16.28 4.56 12.53
C LYS A 179 -17.69 5.00 12.90
N TYR A 180 -18.61 4.05 12.92
CA TYR A 180 -19.98 4.27 13.38
C TYR A 180 -20.45 3.10 14.24
N GLU A 181 -20.99 3.43 15.41
CA GLU A 181 -21.60 2.46 16.32
C GLU A 181 -23.10 2.39 16.02
N CYS A 182 -23.55 1.29 15.43
CA CYS A 182 -24.97 1.11 15.12
C CYS A 182 -25.76 0.94 16.42
N SER A 183 -26.62 1.92 16.71
CA SER A 183 -27.69 1.73 17.70
C SER A 183 -28.78 0.81 17.14
N ALA A 184 -29.47 0.08 18.01
CA ALA A 184 -30.45 -0.97 17.68
C ALA A 184 -31.60 -0.57 16.72
N ASN A 185 -31.77 0.72 16.39
CA ASN A 185 -32.88 1.24 15.59
C ASN A 185 -32.54 1.46 14.10
N TRP A 186 -31.30 1.21 13.65
CA TRP A 186 -30.87 1.48 12.26
C TRP A 186 -30.97 0.29 11.31
N ASN A 187 -31.31 -0.90 11.81
CA ASN A 187 -31.37 -2.11 10.99
C ASN A 187 -32.74 -2.24 10.30
N ARG A 188 -32.79 -2.03 8.98
CA ARG A 188 -33.98 -2.32 8.17
C ARG A 188 -34.27 -3.83 8.06
N SER A 189 -33.33 -4.68 8.46
CA SER A 189 -33.53 -6.12 8.64
C SER A 189 -33.78 -6.42 10.12
N SER A 190 -34.92 -7.04 10.41
CA SER A 190 -35.39 -7.46 11.73
C SER A 190 -34.50 -8.50 12.45
N ASP A 191 -33.33 -8.85 11.90
CA ASP A 191 -32.65 -10.11 12.19
C ASP A 191 -31.25 -9.95 12.80
N ALA A 192 -30.78 -8.74 13.06
CA ALA A 192 -29.51 -8.53 13.76
C ALA A 192 -29.74 -7.85 15.11
N SER A 193 -29.96 -8.69 16.13
CA SER A 193 -29.82 -8.34 17.53
C SER A 193 -28.33 -8.30 17.90
N GLY A 194 -27.71 -7.12 17.86
CA GLY A 194 -26.35 -6.90 18.34
C GLY A 194 -25.78 -5.55 17.92
N ASP A 195 -25.07 -4.90 18.85
CA ASP A 195 -24.27 -3.70 18.58
C ASP A 195 -23.22 -4.05 17.51
N THR A 196 -23.47 -3.64 16.28
CA THR A 196 -22.56 -3.87 15.16
C THR A 196 -21.78 -2.59 14.92
N VAL A 197 -20.46 -2.64 15.08
CA VAL A 197 -19.59 -1.50 14.78
C VAL A 197 -19.19 -1.59 13.31
N LEU A 198 -19.46 -0.53 12.55
CA LEU A 198 -18.97 -0.37 11.18
C LEU A 198 -17.67 0.46 11.22
N GLU A 199 -16.63 0.00 10.53
CA GLU A 199 -15.33 0.66 10.49
C GLU A 199 -14.73 0.64 9.07
N HIS A 200 -14.00 1.70 8.71
CA HIS A 200 -13.17 1.77 7.51
C HIS A 200 -11.89 2.56 7.77
N SER A 201 -10.83 2.28 7.01
CA SER A 201 -9.53 2.97 7.11
C SER A 201 -9.36 4.16 6.15
N LEU A 202 -10.38 4.48 5.35
CA LEU A 202 -10.32 5.59 4.39
C LEU A 202 -10.20 6.94 5.13
N SER A 203 -9.19 7.72 4.79
CA SER A 203 -8.98 9.07 5.31
C SER A 203 -9.67 10.08 4.38
N LEU A 204 -10.98 10.28 4.56
CA LEU A 204 -11.79 11.13 3.68
C LEU A 204 -11.99 12.55 4.23
N ASP A 205 -12.20 13.50 3.32
CA ASP A 205 -12.78 14.83 3.56
C ASP A 205 -13.73 15.22 2.44
N SER A 206 -14.59 16.22 2.65
CA SER A 206 -15.48 16.78 1.62
C SER A 206 -14.82 17.96 0.91
N ALA A 207 -14.56 17.83 -0.39
CA ALA A 207 -13.79 18.82 -1.16
C ALA A 207 -14.45 20.20 -1.20
N CYS A 208 -15.78 20.24 -1.26
CA CYS A 208 -16.56 21.49 -1.25
C CYS A 208 -17.12 21.82 0.16
N GLY A 209 -16.66 21.13 1.20
CA GLY A 209 -17.17 21.27 2.56
C GLY A 209 -18.63 20.83 2.69
N THR A 210 -19.40 21.60 3.46
CA THR A 210 -20.83 21.38 3.70
C THR A 210 -21.60 22.67 3.38
N PRO A 211 -21.89 22.95 2.10
CA PRO A 211 -22.72 24.09 1.73
C PRO A 211 -24.05 24.08 2.47
N GLU A 212 -24.71 25.23 2.58
CA GLU A 212 -26.03 25.31 3.20
C GLU A 212 -27.04 24.39 2.50
N TYR A 213 -26.93 24.31 1.18
CA TYR A 213 -27.70 23.38 0.36
C TYR A 213 -26.99 23.03 -0.95
N THR A 214 -27.28 21.84 -1.44
CA THR A 214 -26.96 21.40 -2.81
C THR A 214 -28.23 21.01 -3.56
N ASN A 215 -29.31 20.66 -2.86
CA ASN A 215 -30.67 20.56 -3.39
C ASN A 215 -31.55 21.70 -2.82
N TYR A 216 -32.32 22.37 -3.69
CA TYR A 216 -33.20 23.46 -3.29
C TYR A 216 -34.56 23.38 -4.00
N THR A 217 -35.56 22.82 -3.33
CA THR A 217 -36.94 22.71 -3.80
C THR A 217 -37.90 23.48 -2.88
N ALA A 218 -39.17 23.59 -3.26
CA ALA A 218 -40.19 24.23 -2.44
C ALA A 218 -40.49 23.48 -1.12
N GLU A 219 -40.24 22.16 -1.09
CA GLU A 219 -40.56 21.29 0.05
C GLU A 219 -39.32 20.92 0.88
N PHE A 220 -38.13 20.96 0.27
CA PHE A 220 -36.90 20.54 0.91
C PHE A 220 -35.71 21.40 0.48
N THR A 221 -34.83 21.69 1.42
CA THR A 221 -33.55 22.35 1.18
C THR A 221 -32.49 21.67 2.05
N GLY A 222 -31.37 21.28 1.44
CA GLY A 222 -30.29 20.66 2.18
C GLY A 222 -29.08 20.27 1.35
N CYS A 223 -27.96 20.02 2.02
CA CYS A 223 -26.74 19.50 1.44
C CYS A 223 -26.83 17.98 1.35
N LEU A 224 -26.98 17.47 0.12
CA LEU A 224 -27.13 16.04 -0.17
C LEU A 224 -25.98 15.49 -1.03
N ASP A 225 -25.32 16.38 -1.78
CA ASP A 225 -24.27 16.05 -2.73
C ASP A 225 -22.89 16.30 -2.10
N TYR A 226 -21.95 15.39 -2.35
CA TYR A 226 -20.59 15.52 -1.84
C TYR A 226 -19.56 15.03 -2.87
N ILE A 227 -18.36 15.61 -2.80
CA ILE A 227 -17.15 15.12 -3.46
C ILE A 227 -16.20 14.72 -2.33
N PHE A 228 -16.25 13.46 -1.90
CA PHE A 228 -15.30 12.96 -0.92
C PHE A 228 -13.97 12.65 -1.57
N TYR A 229 -12.86 12.95 -0.90
CA TYR A 229 -11.52 12.69 -1.41
C TYR A 229 -10.57 12.17 -0.32
N SER A 230 -9.57 11.39 -0.72
CA SER A 230 -8.49 10.93 0.16
C SER A 230 -7.60 12.10 0.62
N LYS A 231 -7.85 12.61 1.84
CA LYS A 231 -7.18 13.82 2.37
C LYS A 231 -5.74 13.61 2.79
N ASP A 232 -5.29 12.36 2.90
CA ASP A 232 -3.91 12.00 3.18
C ASP A 232 -2.99 12.26 1.98
N ILE A 233 -3.53 12.26 0.75
CA ILE A 233 -2.73 12.31 -0.49
C ILE A 233 -3.16 13.37 -1.51
N LEU A 234 -4.42 13.80 -1.44
CA LEU A 234 -4.95 14.88 -2.27
C LEU A 234 -5.20 16.12 -1.40
N GLU A 235 -5.14 17.29 -2.01
CA GLU A 235 -5.52 18.55 -1.41
C GLU A 235 -6.44 19.35 -2.35
N VAL A 236 -7.35 20.12 -1.76
CA VAL A 236 -8.23 21.03 -2.50
C VAL A 236 -7.48 22.32 -2.76
N SER A 237 -7.24 22.61 -4.02
CA SER A 237 -6.56 23.85 -4.44
C SER A 237 -7.52 25.00 -4.71
N ASP A 238 -8.74 24.71 -5.17
CA ASP A 238 -9.77 25.71 -5.43
C ASP A 238 -11.17 25.08 -5.40
N VAL A 239 -12.18 25.88 -5.08
CA VAL A 239 -13.60 25.48 -5.07
C VAL A 239 -14.39 26.58 -5.76
N VAL A 240 -15.16 26.23 -6.80
CA VAL A 240 -16.05 27.20 -7.45
C VAL A 240 -17.15 27.55 -6.46
N PRO A 241 -17.36 28.84 -6.13
CA PRO A 241 -18.35 29.24 -5.15
C PRO A 241 -19.77 28.91 -5.61
N MET A 242 -20.62 28.51 -4.66
CA MET A 242 -22.04 28.28 -4.89
C MET A 242 -22.73 29.55 -5.42
N PRO A 243 -23.79 29.42 -6.23
CA PRO A 243 -24.61 30.57 -6.64
C PRO A 243 -25.13 31.34 -5.43
N ARG A 244 -25.30 32.67 -5.58
CA ARG A 244 -25.83 33.49 -4.50
C ARG A 244 -27.27 33.07 -4.18
N HIS A 245 -27.64 33.10 -2.90
CA HIS A 245 -28.97 32.71 -2.45
C HIS A 245 -30.11 33.44 -3.19
N GLU A 246 -29.94 34.73 -3.48
CA GLU A 246 -30.89 35.54 -4.25
C GLU A 246 -31.12 35.00 -5.67
N GLN A 247 -30.09 34.42 -6.31
CA GLN A 247 -30.21 33.85 -7.65
C GLN A 247 -30.96 32.52 -7.63
N VAL A 248 -30.73 31.70 -6.59
CA VAL A 248 -31.40 30.40 -6.40
C VAL A 248 -32.88 30.59 -6.08
N THR A 249 -33.21 31.62 -5.28
CA THR A 249 -34.58 31.89 -4.81
C THR A 249 -35.39 32.83 -5.71
N ALA A 250 -34.79 33.35 -6.78
CA ALA A 250 -35.43 34.32 -7.69
C ALA A 250 -36.78 33.82 -8.26
N GLN A 251 -36.93 32.51 -8.45
CA GLN A 251 -38.17 31.85 -8.91
C GLN A 251 -38.76 30.91 -7.85
N GLN A 252 -38.58 31.25 -6.56
CA GLN A 252 -39.01 30.50 -5.37
C GLN A 252 -38.25 29.20 -5.09
N ALA A 253 -37.98 28.37 -6.09
CA ALA A 253 -37.27 27.10 -5.95
C ALA A 253 -36.55 26.70 -7.26
N LEU A 254 -35.77 25.62 -7.21
CA LEU A 254 -35.19 24.98 -8.38
C LEU A 254 -36.01 23.74 -8.82
N PRO A 255 -35.94 23.32 -10.10
CA PRO A 255 -35.29 23.99 -11.22
C PRO A 255 -36.00 25.31 -11.58
N SER A 256 -35.31 26.16 -12.34
CA SER A 256 -35.82 27.44 -12.82
C SER A 256 -35.41 27.68 -14.28
N GLU A 257 -35.86 28.78 -14.87
CA GLU A 257 -35.45 29.17 -16.23
C GLU A 257 -33.92 29.28 -16.38
N TYR A 258 -33.20 29.64 -15.31
CA TYR A 258 -31.75 29.81 -15.30
C TYR A 258 -30.97 28.61 -14.75
N PHE A 259 -31.66 27.68 -14.07
CA PHE A 259 -31.06 26.52 -13.41
C PHE A 259 -31.80 25.24 -13.82
N PRO A 260 -31.17 24.35 -14.61
CA PRO A 260 -31.87 23.23 -15.25
C PRO A 260 -32.14 22.04 -14.32
N SER A 261 -31.68 22.07 -13.07
CA SER A 261 -31.87 21.01 -12.06
C SER A 261 -32.23 21.64 -10.72
N ASP A 262 -32.93 20.86 -9.90
CA ASP A 262 -33.15 21.08 -8.47
C ASP A 262 -31.88 20.93 -7.61
N HIS A 263 -30.82 20.34 -8.17
CA HIS A 263 -29.49 20.27 -7.58
C HIS A 263 -28.52 21.31 -8.19
N ILE A 264 -27.58 21.76 -7.35
CA ILE A 264 -26.50 22.69 -7.70
C ILE A 264 -25.20 21.89 -7.80
N ALA A 265 -24.52 21.99 -8.95
CA ALA A 265 -23.28 21.29 -9.19
C ALA A 265 -22.16 21.73 -8.23
N LEU A 266 -21.47 20.76 -7.64
CA LEU A 266 -20.23 20.96 -6.90
C LEU A 266 -19.04 20.90 -7.85
N ILE A 267 -18.14 21.88 -7.75
CA ILE A 267 -16.95 21.95 -8.61
C ILE A 267 -15.74 22.35 -7.75
N CYS A 268 -14.69 21.53 -7.79
CA CYS A 268 -13.43 21.77 -7.09
C CYS A 268 -12.24 21.34 -7.94
N THR A 269 -11.08 21.90 -7.66
CA THR A 269 -9.79 21.48 -8.24
C THR A 269 -8.97 20.75 -7.18
N LEU A 270 -8.74 19.46 -7.40
CA LEU A 270 -7.88 18.63 -6.53
C LEU A 270 -6.47 18.53 -7.11
N GLN A 271 -5.48 18.53 -6.21
CA GLN A 271 -4.07 18.33 -6.56
C GLN A 271 -3.46 17.23 -5.69
N TRP A 272 -2.49 16.51 -6.23
CA TRP A 272 -1.66 15.61 -5.44
C TRP A 272 -0.79 16.43 -4.49
N LYS A 273 -0.78 16.05 -3.22
CA LYS A 273 0.15 16.62 -2.24
C LYS A 273 1.57 16.30 -2.69
N LYS A 274 2.44 17.31 -2.71
CA LYS A 274 3.86 17.11 -2.97
C LYS A 274 4.47 16.38 -1.77
N SER A 275 5.12 15.24 -2.05
CA SER A 275 5.91 14.48 -1.07
C SER A 275 7.11 15.27 -0.57
#